data_AF-A0A2N3H0B4-F1
#
_entry.id   AF-A0A2N3H0B4-F1
#
_cell.length_a   1.000
_cell.length_b   1.000
_cell.length_c   1.000
_cell.angle_alpha   90.00
_cell.angle_beta   90.00
_cell.angle_gamma   90.00
#
_symmetry.space_group_name_H-M   'P 1'
#
loop_
_entity.id
_entity.type
_entity.pdbx_description
1 polymer ?
#
loop_
_entity_poly.entity_id
_entity_poly.type
_entity_poly.pdbx_seq_one_letter_code
_entity_poly.pdbx_strand_id
1 'polypeptide(L)'
;MGIRDLLKNLADGKYDGERTDSEINGVASGFFIDKGTPVKYREGKSTKFFDGKENTRTPGKRTEERYETAEEKANFLKKYGFIQEMFGRHPEVVDLSKKHYETEKKKQK
;
A
#
# COMPACT_ATOMS: atom_id res chain seq x y z
N MET A 1 6.16 -17.93 11.24
CA MET A 1 5.69 -16.72 11.95
C MET A 1 4.17 -16.64 11.88
N GLY A 2 3.51 -16.27 12.98
CA GLY A 2 2.08 -15.98 12.98
C GLY A 2 1.81 -14.50 12.65
N ILE A 3 0.57 -14.16 12.29
CA ILE A 3 0.22 -12.78 11.91
C ILE A 3 0.45 -11.75 13.02
N ARG A 4 0.36 -12.19 14.29
CA ARG A 4 0.68 -11.36 15.46
C ARG A 4 2.15 -10.92 15.47
N ASP A 5 3.04 -11.78 15.02
CA ASP A 5 4.48 -11.50 14.94
C ASP A 5 4.77 -10.47 13.83
N LEU A 6 4.08 -10.61 12.70
CA LEU A 6 4.14 -9.65 11.60
C LEU A 6 3.59 -8.28 11.99
N LEU A 7 2.46 -8.23 12.70
CA LEU A 7 1.92 -6.98 13.24
C LEU A 7 2.87 -6.33 14.25
N LYS A 8 3.56 -7.13 15.05
CA LYS A 8 4.56 -6.63 15.99
C LYS A 8 5.76 -6.05 15.25
N ASN A 9 6.30 -6.75 14.25
CA ASN A 9 7.37 -6.25 13.38
C ASN A 9 6.96 -4.96 12.63
N LEU A 10 5.69 -4.87 12.21
CA LEU A 10 5.15 -3.67 11.61
C LEU A 10 5.11 -2.52 12.63
N ALA A 11 4.58 -2.75 13.83
CA ALA A 11 4.56 -1.74 14.90
C ALA A 11 5.97 -1.35 15.39
N ASP A 12 6.95 -2.26 15.30
CA ASP A 12 8.36 -2.03 15.61
C ASP A 12 9.07 -1.18 14.54
N GLY A 13 8.41 -0.92 13.40
CA GLY A 13 9.01 -0.19 12.28
C GLY A 13 9.98 -1.02 11.45
N LYS A 14 9.92 -2.36 11.52
CA LYS A 14 10.77 -3.25 10.72
C LYS A 14 10.54 -3.07 9.21
N TYR A 15 9.34 -2.65 8.83
CA TYR A 15 8.93 -2.37 7.45
C TYR A 15 8.85 -0.87 7.15
N ASP A 16 9.36 -0.02 8.04
CA ASP A 16 9.32 1.42 7.85
C ASP A 16 10.22 1.86 6.70
N GLY A 17 9.74 2.80 5.88
CA GLY A 17 10.46 3.26 4.70
C GLY A 17 10.25 2.41 3.45
N GLU A 18 9.56 1.27 3.54
CA GLU A 18 9.13 0.55 2.35
C GLU A 18 7.98 1.31 1.69
N ARG A 19 8.20 1.70 0.43
CA ARG A 19 7.20 2.33 -0.41
C ARG A 19 7.14 1.62 -1.75
N THR A 20 5.96 1.57 -2.32
CA THR A 20 5.76 1.29 -3.73
C THR A 20 4.98 2.44 -4.32
N ASP A 21 5.43 2.90 -5.48
CA ASP A 21 4.77 3.94 -6.23
C ASP A 21 4.49 3.45 -7.65
N SER A 22 3.28 3.72 -8.12
CA SER A 22 2.83 3.30 -9.45
C SER A 22 2.02 4.42 -10.06
N GLU A 23 2.49 4.95 -11.18
CA GLU A 23 1.77 5.95 -11.96
C GLU A 23 1.12 5.29 -13.18
N ILE A 24 -0.20 5.41 -13.27
CA ILE A 24 -0.97 4.90 -14.42
C ILE A 24 -1.83 6.04 -14.95
N ASN A 25 -1.67 6.39 -16.23
CA ASN A 25 -2.44 7.44 -16.92
C ASN A 25 -2.42 8.81 -16.21
N GLY A 26 -1.29 9.17 -15.58
CA GLY A 26 -1.12 10.42 -14.83
C GLY A 26 -1.80 10.44 -13.46
N VAL A 27 -2.27 9.29 -12.98
CA VAL A 27 -2.73 9.07 -11.61
C VAL A 27 -1.63 8.30 -10.88
N ALA A 28 -0.99 8.92 -9.89
CA ALA A 28 -0.02 8.25 -9.06
C ALA A 28 -0.72 7.60 -7.88
N SER A 29 -0.59 6.29 -7.72
CA SER A 29 -1.04 5.59 -6.52
C SER A 29 0.08 4.75 -5.96
N GLY A 30 0.09 4.59 -4.65
CA GLY A 30 1.12 3.79 -4.02
C GLY A 30 0.78 3.48 -2.59
N PHE A 31 1.69 2.73 -1.97
CA PHE A 31 1.62 2.39 -0.57
C PHE A 31 2.94 2.76 0.08
N PHE A 32 2.89 3.27 1.29
CA PHE A 32 4.08 3.47 2.12
C PHE A 32 3.75 3.09 3.55
N ILE A 33 4.77 2.72 4.32
CA ILE A 33 4.62 2.45 5.75
C ILE A 33 5.22 3.62 6.51
N ASP A 34 4.37 4.30 7.29
CA ASP A 34 4.73 5.43 8.15
C ASP A 34 4.62 4.98 9.62
N LYS A 35 5.77 4.85 10.29
CA LYS A 35 5.90 4.41 11.69
C LYS A 35 5.06 3.17 12.01
N GLY A 36 5.17 2.15 11.15
CA GLY A 36 4.41 0.92 11.31
C GLY A 36 2.91 1.01 10.98
N THR A 37 2.51 2.07 10.29
CA THR A 37 1.15 2.27 9.80
C THR A 37 1.19 2.27 8.28
N PRO A 38 0.58 1.27 7.62
CA PRO A 38 0.47 1.28 6.18
C PRO A 38 -0.47 2.39 5.76
N VAL A 39 -0.02 3.19 4.80
CA VAL A 39 -0.76 4.28 4.20
C VAL A 39 -0.83 4.03 2.71
N LYS A 40 -2.05 4.05 2.19
CA LYS A 40 -2.30 4.03 0.77
C LYS A 40 -2.54 5.45 0.32
N TYR A 41 -1.84 5.89 -0.71
CA TYR A 41 -2.11 7.19 -1.32
C TYR A 41 -2.55 7.02 -2.77
N ARG A 42 -3.39 7.95 -3.19
CA ARG A 42 -3.83 8.09 -4.57
C ARG A 42 -3.88 9.57 -4.90
N GLU A 43 -3.08 9.97 -5.87
CA GLU A 43 -3.03 11.29 -6.46
C GLU A 43 -3.69 11.24 -7.83
N GLY A 44 -4.80 11.95 -7.97
CA GLY A 44 -5.57 12.03 -9.21
C GLY A 44 -4.80 12.69 -10.35
N LYS A 45 -5.38 12.65 -11.55
CA LYS A 45 -4.77 13.23 -12.75
C LYS A 45 -4.53 14.72 -12.54
N SER A 46 -3.28 15.16 -12.70
CA SER A 46 -2.96 16.58 -12.76
C SER A 46 -3.59 17.17 -14.02
N THR A 47 -4.50 18.12 -13.85
CA THR A 47 -5.14 18.80 -14.98
C THR A 47 -4.41 20.11 -15.23
N LYS A 48 -3.87 20.25 -16.44
CA LYS A 48 -3.32 21.51 -16.95
C LYS A 48 -4.45 22.24 -17.65
N PHE A 49 -4.81 23.42 -17.16
CA PHE A 49 -5.74 24.32 -17.82
C PHE A 49 -4.96 25.56 -18.28
N PHE A 50 -5.21 26.01 -19.50
CA PHE A 50 -4.61 27.22 -20.06
C PHE A 50 -5.59 28.37 -19.88
N ASP A 51 -5.33 29.25 -18.91
CA ASP A 51 -6.23 30.36 -18.54
C ASP A 51 -5.93 31.65 -19.34
N GLY A 52 -5.44 31.52 -20.58
CA GLY A 52 -5.19 32.63 -21.50
C GLY A 52 -3.98 33.53 -21.18
N LYS A 53 -3.34 33.39 -20.01
CA LYS A 53 -2.07 34.10 -19.65
C LYS A 53 -0.94 33.19 -19.20
N GLU A 54 -1.25 32.08 -18.52
CA GLU A 54 -0.26 31.15 -17.98
C GLU A 54 -0.82 29.72 -17.93
N ASN A 55 0.07 28.72 -18.00
CA ASN A 55 -0.31 27.31 -17.84
C ASN A 55 -0.47 27.00 -16.33
N THR A 56 -1.69 27.07 -15.83
CA THR A 56 -1.98 26.72 -14.43
C THR A 56 -2.06 25.20 -14.28
N ARG A 57 -1.05 24.61 -13.63
CA ARG A 57 -1.05 23.17 -13.28
C ARG A 57 -1.77 23.00 -11.95
N THR A 58 -3.01 22.51 -11.98
CA THR A 58 -3.67 22.06 -10.75
C THR A 58 -3.13 20.68 -10.37
N PRO A 59 -2.54 20.50 -9.17
CA PRO A 59 -2.22 19.18 -8.66
C PRO A 59 -3.53 18.40 -8.48
N GLY A 60 -3.55 17.14 -8.90
CA GLY A 60 -4.73 16.29 -8.74
C GLY A 60 -5.06 16.12 -7.26
N LYS A 61 -6.33 15.81 -6.93
CA LYS A 61 -6.72 15.51 -5.55
C LYS A 61 -5.88 14.36 -5.02
N ARG A 62 -5.14 14.60 -3.93
CA ARG A 62 -4.41 13.58 -3.19
C ARG A 62 -5.31 13.05 -2.08
N THR A 63 -5.52 11.74 -2.06
CA THR A 63 -6.27 11.02 -1.04
C THR A 63 -5.33 10.06 -0.35
N GLU A 64 -5.32 10.07 0.98
CA GLU A 64 -4.48 9.21 1.80
C GLU A 64 -5.39 8.40 2.73
N GLU A 65 -5.38 7.08 2.58
CA GLU A 65 -6.07 6.14 3.45
C GLU A 65 -5.03 5.53 4.40
N ARG A 66 -5.19 5.76 5.71
CA ARG A 66 -4.29 5.25 6.76
C ARG A 66 -4.94 4.04 7.43
N TYR A 67 -4.20 2.95 7.55
CA TYR A 67 -4.67 1.73 8.22
C TYR A 67 -4.18 1.71 9.67
N GLU A 68 -4.94 2.32 10.57
CA GLU A 68 -4.53 2.49 11.97
C GLU A 68 -4.85 1.26 12.83
N THR A 69 -5.95 0.56 12.54
CA THR A 69 -6.37 -0.57 13.37
C THR A 69 -5.54 -1.84 13.10
N ALA A 70 -5.38 -2.69 14.13
CA ALA A 70 -4.63 -3.94 14.01
C ALA A 70 -5.24 -4.90 12.97
N GLU A 71 -6.57 -4.90 12.82
CA GLU A 71 -7.27 -5.71 11.82
C GLU A 71 -7.03 -5.20 10.40
N GLU A 72 -7.05 -3.89 10.19
CA GLU A 72 -6.71 -3.27 8.91
C GLU A 72 -5.27 -3.53 8.52
N LYS A 73 -4.33 -3.40 9.47
CA LYS A 73 -2.92 -3.74 9.28
C LYS A 73 -2.73 -5.21 8.90
N ALA A 74 -3.47 -6.11 9.56
CA ALA A 74 -3.43 -7.54 9.24
C ALA A 74 -4.00 -7.83 7.85
N ASN A 75 -5.11 -7.19 7.49
CA ASN A 75 -5.70 -7.32 6.15
C ASN A 75 -4.80 -6.72 5.08
N PHE A 76 -4.10 -5.62 5.36
CA PHE A 76 -3.11 -5.03 4.48
C PHE A 76 -2.00 -6.02 4.17
N LEU A 77 -1.39 -6.63 5.20
CA LEU A 77 -0.34 -7.64 5.02
C LEU A 77 -0.85 -8.89 4.28
N LYS A 78 -2.09 -9.33 4.51
CA LYS A 78 -2.68 -10.44 3.77
C LYS A 78 -2.91 -10.11 2.30
N LYS A 79 -3.47 -8.93 2.00
CA LYS A 79 -3.81 -8.52 0.64
C LYS A 79 -2.60 -8.06 -0.16
N TYR A 80 -1.70 -7.28 0.44
CA TYR A 80 -0.58 -6.61 -0.23
C TYR A 80 0.78 -7.20 0.15
N GLY A 81 0.82 -8.22 1.00
CA GLY A 81 2.06 -8.89 1.36
C GLY A 81 2.78 -9.60 0.21
N PHE A 82 2.11 -9.81 -0.92
CA PHE A 82 2.72 -10.34 -2.14
C PHE A 82 3.50 -9.28 -2.94
N ILE A 83 3.38 -7.99 -2.60
CA ILE A 83 4.09 -6.91 -3.30
C ILE A 83 5.58 -7.09 -3.04
N GLN A 84 6.30 -7.57 -4.05
CA GLN A 84 7.73 -7.86 -3.96
C GLN A 84 8.58 -6.60 -3.79
N GLU A 85 8.08 -5.45 -4.27
CA GLU A 85 8.76 -4.15 -4.18
C GLU A 85 8.75 -3.56 -2.76
N MET A 86 7.71 -3.87 -1.97
CA MET A 86 7.72 -3.70 -0.52
C MET A 86 8.34 -4.95 0.11
N PHE A 87 7.56 -6.02 0.26
CA PHE A 87 7.89 -7.13 1.13
C PHE A 87 8.81 -8.19 0.52
N GLY A 88 9.47 -7.93 -0.61
CA GLY A 88 10.38 -8.90 -1.24
C GLY A 88 11.57 -9.28 -0.35
N ARG A 89 11.96 -8.40 0.57
CA ARG A 89 12.98 -8.66 1.59
C ARG A 89 12.44 -9.44 2.80
N HIS A 90 11.13 -9.65 2.86
CA HIS A 90 10.40 -10.22 3.99
C HIS A 90 9.57 -11.45 3.56
N PRO A 91 10.22 -12.62 3.39
CA PRO A 91 9.54 -13.83 2.94
C PRO A 91 8.42 -14.26 3.90
N GLU A 92 8.51 -13.91 5.19
CA GLU A 92 7.43 -14.13 6.16
C GLU A 92 6.10 -13.46 5.79
N VAL A 93 6.14 -12.28 5.17
CA VAL A 93 4.94 -11.53 4.75
C VAL A 93 4.38 -12.10 3.45
N VAL A 94 5.26 -12.44 2.51
CA VAL A 94 4.88 -13.04 1.22
C VAL A 94 4.19 -14.40 1.42
N ASP A 95 4.72 -15.25 2.29
CA ASP A 95 4.14 -16.56 2.61
C ASP A 95 2.74 -16.44 3.24
N LEU A 96 2.55 -15.46 4.14
CA LEU A 96 1.24 -15.16 4.72
C LEU A 96 0.22 -14.75 3.65
N SER A 97 0.59 -13.82 2.77
CA SER A 97 -0.28 -13.36 1.70
C SER A 97 -0.65 -14.51 0.76
N LYS A 98 0.34 -15.32 0.35
CA LYS A 98 0.13 -16.49 -0.51
C LYS A 98 -0.86 -17.49 0.10
N LYS A 99 -0.69 -17.84 1.38
CA LYS A 99 -1.62 -18.72 2.11
C LYS A 99 -3.04 -18.17 2.12
N HIS A 100 -3.21 -16.87 2.33
CA HIS A 100 -4.52 -16.22 2.32
C HIS A 100 -5.21 -16.39 0.95
N TYR A 101 -4.51 -16.08 -0.14
CA TYR A 101 -5.04 -16.25 -1.50
C TYR A 101 -5.33 -17.71 -1.86
N GLU A 102 -4.50 -18.66 -1.41
CA GLU A 102 -4.77 -20.09 -1.61
C GLU A 102 -6.04 -20.55 -0.89
N THR A 103 -6.28 -20.08 0.34
CA THR A 103 -7.55 -20.34 1.05
C THR A 103 -8.75 -19.70 0.39
N GLU A 104 -8.64 -18.47 -0.10
CA GLU A 104 -9.70 -17.78 -0.83
C GLU A 104 -10.06 -18.53 -2.12
N LYS A 105 -9.05 -18.97 -2.86
CA LYS A 105 -9.21 -19.75 -4.10
C LYS A 105 -9.87 -21.11 -3.84
N LYS A 106 -9.54 -21.77 -2.72
CA LYS A 106 -10.18 -23.02 -2.30
C LYS A 106 -11.65 -22.84 -1.89
N LYS A 107 -12.03 -21.68 -1.34
CA LYS A 107 -13.44 -21.38 -0.99
C LYS A 107 -14.34 -21.13 -2.19
N GLN A 108 -13.78 -20.74 -3.33
CA GLN A 108 -14.52 -20.51 -4.57
C GLN A 108 -14.74 -21.78 -5.41
N LYS A 109 -14.25 -22.95 -4.97
CA LYS A 109 -14.31 -24.22 -5.68
C LYS A 109 -15.18 -25.21 -4.91
#